data_AF-A0A377CVQ0-F1
#
_entry.id   AF-A0A377CVQ0-F1
#
_cell.length_a   1.000
_cell.length_b   1.000
_cell.length_c   1.000
_cell.angle_alpha   90.00
_cell.angle_beta   90.00
_cell.angle_gamma   90.00
#
_symmetry.space_group_name_H-M   'P 1'
#
loop_
_entity.id
_entity.type
_entity.pdbx_description
1 polymer ?
#
loop_
_entity_poly.entity_id
_entity_poly.type
_entity_poly.pdbx_seq_one_letter_code
_entity_poly.pdbx_strand_id
1 'polypeptide(L)'
;MFAAWVGQALDIPWSCVRVIKPFVGGGFGNKQDVLEEPMAAFLTSKLGGIPVKVSLSREECFLATRTRHAFTIDGQMGVNRDGTLERL
;
A
#
# COMPACT_ATOMS: atom_id res chain seq x y z
N MET A 1 -10.55 4.32 -5.16
CA MET A 1 -9.50 4.58 -4.15
C MET A 1 -8.17 4.96 -4.79
N PHE A 2 -7.54 4.09 -5.59
CA PHE A 2 -6.22 4.37 -6.20
C PHE A 2 -6.19 5.67 -7.03
N ALA A 3 -7.18 5.86 -7.92
CA ALA A 3 -7.30 7.07 -8.72
C ALA A 3 -7.43 8.36 -7.89
N ALA A 4 -8.03 8.29 -6.69
CA ALA A 4 -8.16 9.44 -5.81
C ALA A 4 -6.79 9.85 -5.23
N TRP A 5 -6.02 8.87 -4.73
CA TRP A 5 -4.69 9.13 -4.17
C TRP A 5 -3.69 9.59 -5.22
N VAL A 6 -3.71 9.00 -6.42
CA VAL A 6 -2.87 9.46 -7.54
C VAL A 6 -3.27 10.89 -7.95
N GLY A 7 -4.58 11.15 -8.10
CA GLY A 7 -5.06 12.49 -8.42
C GLY A 7 -4.64 13.53 -7.38
N GLN A 8 -4.79 13.20 -6.09
CA GLN A 8 -4.35 14.05 -4.99
C GLN A 8 -2.84 14.30 -5.00
N ALA A 9 -2.02 13.27 -5.23
CA ALA A 9 -0.56 13.40 -5.26
C ALA A 9 -0.05 14.28 -6.41
N LEU A 10 -0.79 14.31 -7.53
CA LEU A 10 -0.44 15.10 -8.71
C LEU A 10 -1.20 16.43 -8.82
N ASP A 11 -2.07 16.73 -7.85
CA ASP A 11 -2.97 17.89 -7.86
C ASP A 11 -3.85 17.97 -9.13
N ILE A 12 -4.45 16.84 -9.52
CA ILE A 12 -5.37 16.73 -10.66
C ILE A 12 -6.70 16.08 -10.25
N PRO A 13 -7.82 16.39 -10.94
CA PRO A 13 -9.07 15.71 -10.69
C PRO A 13 -8.92 14.19 -10.87
N TRP A 14 -9.35 13.42 -9.88
CA TRP A 14 -9.38 11.95 -9.93
C TRP A 14 -10.15 11.38 -11.13
N SER A 15 -11.11 12.13 -11.70
CA SER A 15 -11.81 11.78 -12.93
C SER A 15 -10.90 11.73 -14.16
N CYS A 16 -9.74 12.40 -14.11
CA CYS A 16 -8.71 12.36 -15.15
C CYS A 16 -7.76 11.17 -14.98
N VAL A 17 -7.89 10.37 -13.91
CA VAL A 17 -7.02 9.24 -13.61
C VAL A 17 -7.75 7.92 -13.79
N ARG A 18 -7.30 7.11 -14.75
CA ARG A 18 -7.77 5.74 -14.95
C ARG A 18 -6.73 4.75 -14.45
N VAL A 19 -7.08 3.97 -13.43
CA VAL A 19 -6.24 2.88 -12.92
C VAL A 19 -6.74 1.55 -13.47
N ILE A 20 -5.84 0.77 -14.07
CA ILE A 20 -6.14 -0.55 -14.63
C ILE A 20 -5.36 -1.59 -13.83
N LYS A 21 -6.06 -2.53 -13.19
CA LYS A 21 -5.45 -3.61 -12.41
C LYS A 21 -5.41 -4.91 -13.23
N PRO A 22 -4.26 -5.31 -13.79
CA PRO A 22 -4.15 -6.57 -14.52
C PRO A 22 -4.16 -7.78 -13.57
N PHE A 23 -3.89 -8.97 -14.11
CA PHE A 23 -3.57 -10.14 -13.30
C PHE A 23 -2.29 -9.90 -12.50
N VAL A 24 -2.34 -10.19 -11.21
CA VAL A 24 -1.24 -9.93 -10.26
C VAL A 24 -0.79 -11.25 -9.65
N GLY A 25 0.51 -11.53 -9.74
CA GLY A 25 1.14 -12.72 -9.13
C GLY A 25 1.28 -12.60 -7.60
N GLY A 26 0.17 -12.47 -6.89
CA GLY A 26 0.12 -12.35 -5.43
C GLY A 26 0.27 -10.91 -4.91
N GLY A 27 -0.53 -10.58 -3.88
CA GLY A 27 -0.56 -9.25 -3.24
C GLY A 27 -0.27 -9.27 -1.74
N PHE A 28 -0.83 -10.24 -0.99
CA PHE A 28 -0.58 -10.47 0.44
C PHE A 28 -0.62 -9.21 1.33
N GLY A 29 -1.47 -8.23 1.00
CA GLY A 29 -1.58 -6.94 1.69
C GLY A 29 -0.63 -5.85 1.20
N ASN A 30 0.50 -6.21 0.59
CA ASN A 30 1.53 -5.27 0.15
C ASN A 30 1.05 -4.35 -1.00
N LYS A 31 0.24 -4.87 -1.93
CA LYS A 31 -0.28 -4.15 -3.12
C LYS A 31 -1.66 -3.52 -2.90
N GLN A 32 -2.03 -3.25 -1.66
CA GLN A 32 -3.31 -2.61 -1.32
C GLN A 32 -3.20 -1.09 -1.24
N ASP A 33 -2.00 -0.58 -0.92
CA ASP A 33 -1.70 0.84 -0.85
C ASP A 33 -1.18 1.36 -2.19
N VAL A 34 -1.26 2.68 -2.35
CA VAL A 34 -0.77 3.42 -3.51
C VAL A 34 0.65 3.89 -3.21
N LEU A 35 1.64 3.36 -3.90
CA LEU A 35 3.06 3.66 -3.65
C LEU A 35 3.77 4.05 -4.94
N GLU A 36 3.80 3.14 -5.92
CA GLU A 36 4.56 3.34 -7.16
C GLU A 36 3.75 4.09 -8.23
N GLU A 37 2.42 4.00 -8.20
CA GLU A 37 1.55 4.58 -9.22
C GLU A 37 1.68 6.11 -9.34
N PRO A 38 1.72 6.89 -8.24
CA PRO A 38 1.91 8.34 -8.31
C PRO A 38 3.29 8.70 -8.87
N MET A 39 4.34 7.92 -8.56
CA MET A 39 5.69 8.15 -9.09
C MET A 39 5.70 7.98 -10.61
N ALA A 40 5.12 6.88 -11.12
CA ALA A 40 5.03 6.63 -12.55
C ALA A 40 4.24 7.72 -13.29
N ALA A 41 3.10 8.15 -12.71
CA ALA A 41 2.27 9.21 -13.26
C ALA A 41 3.00 10.56 -13.28
N PHE A 42 3.68 10.91 -12.18
CA PHE A 42 4.45 12.15 -12.07
C PHE A 42 5.60 12.20 -13.07
N LEU A 43 6.39 11.13 -13.18
CA LEU A 43 7.50 11.06 -14.14
C LEU A 43 6.99 11.15 -15.59
N THR A 44 5.91 10.45 -15.91
CA THR A 44 5.25 10.54 -17.22
C THR A 44 4.85 11.99 -17.54
N SER A 45 4.26 12.71 -16.58
CA SER A 45 3.90 14.12 -16.75
C SER A 45 5.12 15.02 -16.95
N LYS A 46 6.18 14.84 -16.15
CA LYS A 46 7.41 15.65 -16.25
C LYS A 46 8.18 15.42 -17.53
N LEU A 47 8.06 14.23 -18.11
CA LEU A 47 8.71 13.85 -19.38
C LEU A 47 7.84 14.18 -20.61
N GLY A 48 6.80 14.99 -20.48
CA GLY A 48 5.96 15.40 -21.61
C GLY A 48 5.06 14.28 -22.15
N GLY A 49 4.65 13.35 -21.31
CA GLY A 49 3.75 12.26 -21.66
C GLY A 49 4.43 10.95 -22.09
N ILE A 50 5.76 10.86 -21.97
CA ILE A 50 6.49 9.61 -22.23
C ILE A 50 6.07 8.53 -21.22
N PRO A 51 5.59 7.35 -21.65
CA PRO A 51 5.21 6.28 -20.74
C PRO A 51 6.36 5.81 -19.86
N VAL A 52 6.15 5.77 -18.55
CA VAL A 52 7.13 5.31 -17.57
C VAL A 52 6.70 4.00 -16.95
N LYS A 53 7.63 3.04 -16.87
CA LYS A 53 7.46 1.78 -16.11
C LYS A 53 8.34 1.82 -14.86
N VAL A 54 7.72 1.74 -13.69
CA VAL A 54 8.41 1.52 -12.42
C VAL A 54 8.43 0.02 -12.14
N SER A 55 9.60 -0.53 -11.88
CA SER A 55 9.79 -1.94 -11.54
C SER A 55 10.81 -2.04 -10.43
N LEU A 56 10.41 -2.67 -9.33
CA LEU A 56 11.29 -2.90 -8.19
C LEU A 56 12.01 -4.25 -8.35
N SER A 57 13.29 -4.27 -8.02
CA SER A 57 14.04 -5.50 -7.74
C SER A 57 13.50 -6.18 -6.49
N ARG A 58 13.90 -7.43 -6.25
CA ARG A 58 13.47 -8.15 -5.04
C ARG A 58 13.90 -7.45 -3.76
N GLU A 59 15.10 -6.89 -3.75
CA GLU A 59 15.64 -6.16 -2.60
C GLU A 59 14.85 -4.88 -2.34
N GLU A 60 14.62 -4.09 -3.39
CA GLU A 60 13.81 -2.86 -3.30
C GLU A 60 12.38 -3.16 -2.84
N CYS A 61 11.78 -4.29 -3.22
CA CYS A 61 10.48 -4.69 -2.69
C CYS A 61 10.49 -4.78 -1.16
N PHE A 62 11.56 -5.25 -0.52
CA PHE A 62 11.61 -5.33 0.94
C PHE A 62 11.86 -3.98 1.61
N LEU A 63 12.54 -3.07 0.93
CA LEU A 63 12.96 -1.77 1.48
C LEU A 63 11.97 -0.64 1.22
N ALA A 64 11.34 -0.63 0.04
CA ALA A 64 10.58 0.50 -0.48
C ALA A 64 9.05 0.26 -0.53
N THR A 65 8.57 -0.88 -0.03
CA THR A 65 7.14 -1.20 0.01
C THR A 65 6.62 -1.39 1.43
N ARG A 66 5.31 -1.62 1.57
CA ARG A 66 4.68 -1.83 2.88
C ARG A 66 4.99 -3.22 3.43
N THR A 67 5.45 -3.23 4.68
CA THR A 67 5.52 -4.42 5.52
C THR A 67 4.50 -4.33 6.64
N ARG A 68 4.19 -5.48 7.26
CA ARG A 68 3.34 -5.49 8.46
C ARG A 68 4.03 -4.69 9.57
N HIS A 69 3.27 -3.84 10.25
CA HIS A 69 3.79 -3.08 11.39
C HIS A 69 4.41 -4.00 12.43
N ALA A 70 5.58 -3.60 12.95
CA ALA A 70 6.17 -4.25 14.09
C ALA A 70 5.31 -3.94 15.33
N PHE A 71 5.05 -4.96 16.14
CA PHE A 71 4.33 -4.81 17.40
C PHE A 71 5.13 -5.47 18.52
N THR A 72 5.25 -4.75 19.63
CA THR A 72 5.62 -5.33 20.93
C THR A 72 4.38 -5.25 21.78
N ILE A 73 3.90 -6.39 22.28
CA ILE A 73 2.66 -6.48 23.05
C ILE A 73 3.00 -7.07 24.40
N ASP A 74 2.68 -6.34 25.47
CA ASP A 74 2.65 -6.85 26.84
C ASP A 74 1.19 -6.88 27.29
N GLY A 75 0.71 -8.06 27.68
CA GLY A 75 -0.69 -8.33 27.95
C GLY A 75 -0.85 -9.14 29.23
N GLN A 76 -1.84 -8.78 30.04
CA GLN A 76 -2.23 -9.53 31.24
C GLN A 76 -3.68 -9.97 31.08
N MET A 77 -4.02 -11.15 31.59
CA MET A 77 -5.38 -11.69 31.48
C MET A 77 -5.76 -12.38 32.79
N GLY A 78 -6.96 -12.09 33.28
CA GLY A 78 -7.56 -12.72 34.44
C GLY A 78 -8.53 -13.84 34.02
N VAL A 79 -8.33 -15.04 34.57
CA VAL A 79 -9.16 -16.22 34.30
C VAL A 79 -9.64 -16.83 35.61
N ASN A 80 -10.93 -17.08 35.72
CA ASN A 80 -11.53 -17.82 36.82
C ASN A 80 -11.19 -19.31 36.75
N ARG A 81 -11.33 -20.04 37.86
CA ARG A 81 -10.97 -21.48 37.94
C ARG A 81 -11.78 -22.38 37.00
N ASP A 82 -12.97 -21.94 36.61
CA ASP A 82 -13.84 -22.60 35.64
C ASP A 82 -13.44 -22.31 34.17
N GLY A 83 -12.41 -21.50 33.95
CA GLY A 83 -11.93 -21.08 32.62
C GLY A 83 -12.60 -19.80 32.11
N THR A 84 -13.52 -19.18 32.86
CA THR A 84 -14.19 -17.95 32.43
C THR A 84 -13.20 -16.77 32.43
N LEU A 85 -13.12 -16.05 31.31
CA LEU A 85 -12.36 -14.81 31.19
C LEU A 85 -13.06 -13.69 31.98
N GLU A 86 -12.35 -13.10 32.93
CA GLU A 86 -12.89 -12.02 33.78
C GLU A 86 -12.39 -10.64 33.32
N ARG A 87 -11.12 -10.58 32.89
CA ARG A 87 -10.44 -9.33 32.55
C ARG A 87 -9.34 -9.55 31.51
N LEU A 88 -9.20 -8.59 30.59
CA LEU A 88 -8.05 -8.40 29.69
C LEU A 88 -7.19 -7.21 30.14
#